data_AF-A0A966LC45-F1
#
_entry.id   AF-A0A966LC45-F1
#
_cell.length_a   1.000
_cell.length_b   1.000
_cell.length_c   1.000
_cell.angle_alpha   90.00
_cell.angle_beta   90.00
_cell.angle_gamma   90.00
#
_symmetry.space_group_name_H-M   'P 1'
#
loop_
_entity.id
_entity.type
_entity.pdbx_description
1 polymer ?
#
loop_
_entity_poly.entity_id
_entity_poly.type
_entity_poly.pdbx_seq_one_letter_code
_entity_poly.pdbx_strand_id
1 'polypeptide(L)' 'MLALGHPILGDPFYATGPARDHPRLMLHSEVLQFRHPDGGQGMKITAPCPF' A
#
# COMPACT_ATOMS: atom_id res chain seq x y z
N MET A 1 -8.51 5.96 4.44
CA MET A 1 -7.80 6.24 5.70
C MET A 1 -8.08 7.66 6.19
N LEU A 2 -7.68 8.71 5.45
CA LEU A 2 -8.03 10.09 5.84
C LEU A 2 -9.54 10.33 6.04
N ALA A 3 -10.39 9.84 5.14
CA ALA A 3 -11.85 9.99 5.28
C ALA A 3 -12.43 9.36 6.57
N LEU A 4 -11.69 8.43 7.19
CA LEU A 4 -12.02 7.81 8.47
C LEU A 4 -11.38 8.54 9.67
N GLY A 5 -10.69 9.67 9.44
CA GLY A 5 -9.96 10.43 10.46
C GLY A 5 -8.54 9.95 10.75
N HIS A 6 -8.06 8.91 10.07
CA HIS A 6 -6.76 8.28 10.35
C HIS A 6 -5.90 8.24 9.09
N PRO A 7 -5.12 9.28 8.76
CA PRO A 7 -4.29 9.29 7.55
C PRO A 7 -3.16 8.25 7.60
N ILE A 8 -2.69 7.82 6.42
CA ILE A 8 -1.55 6.90 6.32
C ILE A 8 -0.27 7.65 6.68
N LEU A 9 0.64 6.98 7.38
CA LEU A 9 1.91 7.56 7.78
C LEU A 9 2.76 7.94 6.56
N GLY A 10 3.35 9.13 6.60
CA GLY A 10 4.20 9.69 5.55
C GLY A 10 3.47 10.02 4.25
N ASP A 11 2.14 10.05 4.25
CA ASP A 11 1.34 10.47 3.09
C ASP A 11 1.59 11.96 2.78
N PRO A 12 2.16 12.30 1.62
CA PRO A 12 2.52 13.68 1.30
C PRO A 12 1.31 14.57 0.99
N PHE A 13 0.15 14.00 0.69
CA PHE A 13 -1.04 14.74 0.28
C PHE A 13 -2.03 14.91 1.43
N TYR A 14 -2.17 13.88 2.27
CA TYR A 14 -3.28 13.78 3.21
C TYR A 14 -2.86 13.78 4.69
N ALA A 15 -1.61 13.48 5.02
CA ALA A 15 -1.15 13.49 6.40
C ALA A 15 -0.60 14.85 6.82
N THR A 16 -0.81 15.21 8.09
CA THR A 16 -0.26 16.40 8.74
C THR A 16 0.33 16.04 10.11
N GLY A 17 1.13 16.94 10.68
CA GLY A 17 1.73 16.76 12.00
C GLY A 17 2.55 15.46 12.11
N PRO A 18 2.48 14.72 13.23
CA PRO A 18 3.24 13.49 13.45
C PRO A 18 2.99 12.40 12.40
N ALA A 19 1.79 12.34 11.84
CA ALA A 19 1.47 11.37 10.80
C ALA A 19 2.23 11.65 9.49
N ARG A 20 2.60 12.92 9.22
CA ARG A 20 3.42 13.30 8.05
C ARG A 20 4.91 13.06 8.26
N ASP A 21 5.35 13.00 9.51
CA ASP A 21 6.76 12.94 9.94
C ASP A 21 7.37 11.53 9.79
N HIS A 22 7.24 10.97 8.60
CA HIS A 22 7.80 9.68 8.22
C HIS A 22 8.49 9.83 6.85
N PRO A 23 9.59 9.11 6.59
CA PRO A 23 10.44 9.34 5.42
C PRO A 23 9.77 9.03 4.07
N ARG A 24 8.66 8.27 4.07
CA ARG A 24 7.91 7.85 2.87
C ARG A 24 6.48 7.49 3.25
N LEU A 25 5.62 7.37 2.24
CA LEU A 25 4.29 6.78 2.38
C LEU A 25 4.41 5.31 2.82
N MET A 26 3.82 4.99 3.97
CA MET A 26 3.77 3.64 4.55
C MET A 26 2.57 2.84 3.99
N LEU A 27 2.51 2.74 2.66
CA LEU A 27 1.56 1.92 1.92
C LEU A 27 2.34 0.98 1.00
N HIS A 28 2.03 -0.30 1.06
CA HIS A 28 2.69 -1.35 0.27
C HIS A 28 1.65 -2.32 -0.27
N SER A 29 1.79 -2.69 -1.55
CA SER A 29 0.99 -3.74 -2.16
C SER A 29 1.68 -5.08 -1.93
N GLU A 30 1.35 -5.74 -0.82
CA GLU A 30 2.02 -6.98 -0.41
C GLU A 30 1.67 -8.17 -1.33
N VAL A 31 0.45 -8.23 -1.82
CA VAL A 31 -0.06 -9.35 -2.61
C VAL A 31 -0.77 -8.84 -3.86
N LEU A 32 -0.41 -9.41 -5.00
CA LEU A 32 -1.13 -9.25 -6.26
C LEU A 32 -1.64 -10.60 -6.74
N GLN A 33 -2.94 -10.69 -7.02
CA GLN A 33 -3.58 -11.88 -7.58
C GLN A 33 -4.27 -11.55 -8.90
N PHE A 34 -4.06 -12.38 -9.90
CA PHE A 34 -4.61 -12.18 -11.24
C PHE A 34 -4.67 -13.52 -11.99
N ARG A 35 -5.28 -13.52 -13.18
CA ARG A 35 -5.28 -14.67 -14.09
C ARG A 35 -4.15 -14.51 -15.11
N HIS A 36 -3.36 -15.56 -15.31
CA HIS A 36 -2.32 -15.58 -16.32
C HIS A 36 -2.95 -15.27 -17.69
N PRO A 37 -2.35 -14.36 -18.48
CA PRO A 37 -2.93 -13.93 -19.75
C PRO A 37 -3.04 -15.07 -20.76
N ASP A 38 -2.16 -16.07 -20.65
CA ASP A 38 -2.28 -17.35 -21.36
C ASP A 38 -2.98 -18.39 -20.48
N GLY A 39 -4.11 -18.92 -20.93
CA GLY A 39 -4.83 -20.01 -20.27
C GLY A 39 -5.61 -19.64 -18.99
N GLY A 40 -5.46 -18.43 -18.44
CA GLY A 40 -6.31 -17.95 -17.34
C GLY A 40 -6.01 -18.57 -15.97
N GLN A 41 -4.90 -19.28 -15.82
CA GLN A 41 -4.50 -19.89 -14.55
C GLN A 41 -4.38 -18.82 -13.46
N GLY A 42 -4.93 -19.09 -12.27
CA GLY A 42 -4.79 -18.18 -11.14
C GLY A 42 -3.34 -18.04 -10.68
N MET A 43 -2.85 -16.82 -10.56
CA MET A 43 -1.52 -16.49 -10.07
C MET A 43 -1.61 -15.63 -8.81
N LYS A 44 -0.63 -15.82 -7.92
CA LYS A 44 -0.43 -15.00 -6.72
C LYS A 44 1.05 -14.66 -6.63
N ILE A 45 1.34 -13.36 -6.55
CA ILE A 45 2.69 -12.83 -6.33
C ILE A 45 2.69 -12.12 -4.97
N THR A 46 3.75 -12.30 -4.19
CA THR A 46 3.90 -11.71 -2.86
C THR A 46 5.25 -11.03 -2.73
N ALA A 47 5.26 -9.85 -2.13
CA ALA A 47 6.46 -9.11 -1.75
C ALA A 47 6.29 -8.62 -0.30
N PRO A 48 7.11 -9.06 0.67
CA PRO A 48 6.98 -8.66 2.06
C PRO A 48 7.01 -7.14 2.26
N CYS A 49 6.28 -6.65 3.26
CA CYS A 49 6.30 -5.23 3.65
C CYS A 49 7.69 -4.84 4.18
N PRO A 50 8.34 -3.80 3.63
CA PRO A 50 9.71 -3.42 4.02
C PRO A 50 9.76 -2.40 5.17
N PHE A 51 8.63 -2.13 5.82
CA PHE A 51 8.48 -1.17 6.92
C PHE A 51 7.57 -1.73 8.00
#